data_AF-A0A428TEK5-F1
#
_entry.id   AF-A0A428TEK5-F1
#
_cell.length_a   1.000
_cell.length_b   1.000
_cell.length_c   1.000
_cell.angle_alpha   90.00
_cell.angle_beta   90.00
_cell.angle_gamma   90.00
#
_symmetry.space_group_name_H-M   'P 1'
#
loop_
_entity.id
_entity.type
_entity.pdbx_description
1 polymer ?
#
loop_
_entity_poly.entity_id
_entity_poly.type
_entity_poly.pdbx_seq_one_letter_code
_entity_poly.pdbx_strand_id
1 'polypeptide(L)'
;MASPTNSHTGYGRRETDAEDITFYLNPNKRLSLVDSKELKMAFEYQRLRENIEFTLDHPFTDSFEIVGSPYLELEVITEAQDLDLFVYLRALTADKQPLVLVGNHGEPMDSFARGYFRLSH
;
A
#
# COMPACT_ATOMS: atom_id res chain seq x y z
N MET A 1 -39.12 -25.78 -7.82
CA MET A 1 -37.69 -26.10 -7.77
C MET A 1 -37.04 -25.12 -6.81
N ALA A 2 -36.31 -25.66 -5.83
CA ALA A 2 -35.65 -24.90 -4.77
C ALA A 2 -34.43 -24.13 -5.29
N SER A 3 -34.10 -23.02 -4.61
CA SER A 3 -32.95 -22.15 -4.84
C SER A 3 -31.60 -22.88 -4.68
N PRO A 4 -30.50 -22.18 -5.01
CA PRO A 4 -29.50 -22.00 -3.96
C PRO A 4 -29.24 -20.52 -3.69
N THR A 5 -29.41 -20.19 -2.42
CA THR A 5 -28.87 -19.03 -1.74
C THR A 5 -27.35 -19.13 -1.70
N ASN A 6 -26.65 -18.23 -2.39
CA ASN A 6 -25.25 -17.97 -2.09
C ASN A 6 -25.18 -16.88 -1.01
N SER A 7 -25.09 -17.34 0.23
CA SER A 7 -24.43 -16.60 1.29
C SER A 7 -22.91 -16.76 1.08
N HIS A 8 -22.15 -15.67 1.09
CA HIS A 8 -20.81 -15.59 1.70
C HIS A 8 -20.28 -14.13 1.62
N THR A 9 -20.05 -13.58 2.82
CA THR A 9 -18.97 -12.66 3.19
C THR A 9 -18.87 -11.29 2.49
N GLY A 10 -19.51 -10.29 3.09
CA GLY A 10 -18.80 -9.15 3.71
C GLY A 10 -17.78 -8.33 2.90
N TYR A 11 -17.84 -8.25 1.58
CA TYR A 11 -17.12 -7.20 0.85
C TYR A 11 -18.02 -5.97 0.71
N GLY A 12 -17.50 -4.81 1.12
CA GLY A 12 -18.15 -3.52 0.87
C GLY A 12 -18.53 -3.39 -0.61
N ARG A 13 -19.66 -2.73 -0.89
CA ARG A 13 -20.12 -2.47 -2.27
C ARG A 13 -18.94 -1.98 -3.12
N ARG A 14 -18.58 -2.75 -4.15
CA ARG A 14 -17.70 -2.28 -5.21
C ARG A 14 -18.49 -1.23 -5.99
N GLU A 15 -18.00 0.00 -6.03
CA GLU A 15 -18.51 1.02 -6.95
C GLU A 15 -18.39 0.48 -8.38
N THR A 16 -19.43 0.66 -9.19
CA THR A 16 -19.53 -0.03 -10.50
C THR A 16 -18.53 0.46 -11.54
N ASP A 17 -17.86 1.57 -11.26
CA ASP A 17 -16.82 2.22 -12.06
C ASP A 17 -15.41 2.12 -11.42
N ALA A 18 -15.25 1.38 -10.34
CA ALA A 18 -13.94 1.21 -9.69
C ALA A 18 -13.00 0.32 -10.53
N GLU A 19 -11.86 0.89 -10.91
CA GLU A 19 -10.76 0.20 -11.58
C GLU A 19 -9.67 -0.21 -10.57
N ASP A 20 -9.21 -1.47 -10.66
CA ASP A 20 -8.08 -1.95 -9.85
C ASP A 20 -6.77 -1.61 -10.56
N ILE A 21 -5.96 -0.74 -9.97
CA ILE A 21 -4.66 -0.31 -10.51
C ILE A 21 -3.53 -0.83 -9.62
N THR A 22 -2.55 -1.50 -10.24
CA THR A 22 -1.38 -2.05 -9.55
C THR A 22 -0.18 -1.11 -9.70
N PHE A 23 0.47 -0.82 -8.58
CA PHE A 23 1.79 -0.19 -8.55
C PHE A 23 2.84 -1.19 -8.06
N TYR A 24 3.86 -1.41 -8.86
CA TYR A 24 4.96 -2.32 -8.58
C TYR A 24 6.06 -1.61 -7.80
N LEU A 25 6.58 -2.30 -6.78
CA LEU A 25 7.79 -1.90 -6.05
C LEU A 25 9.02 -2.25 -6.88
N ASN A 26 9.92 -1.28 -7.12
CA ASN A 26 11.16 -1.55 -7.83
C ASN A 26 12.41 -1.44 -6.93
N PRO A 27 13.56 -2.02 -7.34
CA PRO A 27 14.82 -1.95 -6.59
C PRO A 27 15.28 -0.51 -6.28
N ASN A 28 14.92 0.47 -7.13
CA ASN A 28 15.31 1.87 -6.95
C ASN A 28 14.44 2.64 -5.93
N LYS A 29 13.66 1.94 -5.10
CA LYS A 29 12.76 2.51 -4.09
C LYS A 29 11.68 3.41 -4.70
N ARG A 30 11.08 2.93 -5.79
CA ARG A 30 9.99 3.59 -6.51
C ARG A 30 8.77 2.71 -6.69
N LEU A 31 7.65 3.37 -6.94
CA LEU A 31 6.39 2.80 -7.36
C LEU A 31 6.17 3.11 -8.84
N SER A 32 5.87 2.08 -9.63
CA SER A 32 5.63 2.20 -11.07
C SER A 32 4.40 1.42 -11.52
N LEU A 33 3.74 1.86 -12.59
CA LEU A 33 2.64 1.10 -13.21
C LEU A 33 3.14 -0.09 -14.05
N VAL A 34 4.44 -0.11 -14.35
CA VAL A 34 5.07 -1.18 -15.14
C VAL A 34 5.96 -1.99 -14.22
N ASP A 35 5.77 -3.32 -14.27
CA ASP A 35 6.61 -4.23 -13.52
C ASP A 35 8.09 -4.12 -13.97
N SER A 36 9.00 -4.15 -12.99
CA SER A 36 10.41 -4.05 -13.25
C SER A 36 10.97 -5.42 -13.65
N LYS A 37 11.71 -5.45 -14.76
CA LYS A 37 12.50 -6.64 -15.16
C LYS A 37 13.87 -6.68 -14.48
N GLU A 38 14.16 -5.73 -13.59
CA GLU A 38 15.41 -5.69 -12.84
C GLU A 38 15.49 -6.87 -11.86
N LEU A 39 16.71 -7.26 -11.52
CA LEU A 39 16.94 -8.32 -10.54
C LEU A 39 16.42 -7.88 -9.17
N LYS A 40 15.80 -8.82 -8.45
CA LYS A 40 15.40 -8.62 -7.05
C LYS A 40 16.63 -8.21 -6.24
N MET A 41 16.48 -7.15 -5.45
CA MET A 41 17.55 -6.58 -4.63
C MET A 41 17.17 -6.62 -3.16
N ALA A 42 18.13 -7.00 -2.31
CA ALA A 42 17.96 -6.90 -0.88
C ALA A 42 18.04 -5.44 -0.43
N PHE A 43 17.13 -5.04 0.46
CA PHE A 43 17.21 -3.74 1.11
C PHE A 43 17.82 -3.90 2.49
N GLU A 44 18.92 -3.19 2.76
CA GLU A 44 19.39 -3.02 4.12
C GLU A 44 18.46 -2.07 4.87
N TYR A 45 18.08 -2.49 6.08
CA TYR A 45 17.11 -1.80 6.89
C TYR A 45 17.59 -1.73 8.34
N GLN A 46 17.87 -0.51 8.83
CA GLN A 46 18.17 -0.29 10.23
C GLN A 46 16.88 -0.24 11.03
N ARG A 47 16.55 -1.39 11.65
CA ARG A 47 15.38 -1.58 12.54
C ARG A 47 15.14 -0.36 13.45
N LEU A 48 13.88 -0.03 13.70
CA LEU A 48 13.41 1.02 14.62
C LEU A 48 13.89 2.46 14.34
N ARG A 49 14.77 2.68 13.35
CA ARG A 49 15.37 3.99 13.07
C ARG A 49 14.99 4.55 11.71
N GLU A 50 14.66 3.68 10.78
CA GLU A 50 14.38 4.05 9.40
C GLU A 50 13.07 3.44 8.92
N ASN A 51 12.59 3.92 7.78
CA ASN A 51 11.53 3.30 6.99
C ASN A 51 12.10 3.01 5.60
N ILE A 52 11.68 1.91 4.97
CA ILE A 52 11.88 1.74 3.53
C ILE A 52 10.73 2.47 2.84
N GLU A 53 11.06 3.52 2.10
CA GLU A 53 10.07 4.36 1.42
C GLU A 53 10.13 4.13 -0.08
N PHE A 54 8.97 3.91 -0.70
CA PHE A 54 8.82 3.83 -2.15
C PHE A 54 7.98 5.01 -2.63
N THR A 55 8.51 5.79 -3.57
CA THR A 55 7.82 6.98 -4.12
C THR A 55 7.49 6.77 -5.58
N LEU A 56 6.34 7.26 -6.06
CA LEU A 56 5.99 7.22 -7.48
C LEU A 56 7.11 7.81 -8.37
N ASP A 57 7.31 7.20 -9.53
CA ASP A 57 8.26 7.67 -10.55
C ASP A 57 7.87 9.05 -11.09
N HIS A 58 6.56 9.26 -11.27
CA HIS A 58 5.98 10.46 -11.84
C HIS A 58 4.75 10.90 -11.02
N PRO A 59 4.52 12.21 -10.84
CA PRO A 59 3.31 12.71 -10.21
C PRO A 59 2.09 12.44 -11.10
N PHE A 60 0.92 12.33 -10.47
CA PHE A 60 -0.34 12.25 -11.20
C PHE A 60 -0.64 13.58 -11.90
N THR A 61 -1.04 13.52 -13.18
CA THR A 61 -1.40 14.69 -13.99
C THR A 61 -2.87 15.07 -13.84
N ASP A 62 -3.71 14.07 -13.60
CA ASP A 62 -5.16 14.20 -13.53
C ASP A 62 -5.65 13.95 -12.10
N SER A 63 -6.79 14.54 -11.76
CA SER A 63 -7.45 14.29 -10.48
C SER A 63 -8.19 12.96 -10.51
N PHE A 64 -8.16 12.24 -9.40
CA PHE A 64 -8.83 10.95 -9.25
C PHE A 64 -9.22 10.73 -7.78
N GLU A 65 -10.06 9.74 -7.56
CA GLU A 65 -10.46 9.29 -6.22
C GLU A 65 -9.95 7.87 -5.97
N ILE A 66 -9.48 7.61 -4.76
CA ILE A 66 -9.19 6.25 -4.30
C ILE A 66 -10.30 5.86 -3.34
N VAL A 67 -11.14 4.93 -3.77
CA VAL A 67 -12.24 4.39 -2.95
C VAL A 67 -12.14 2.87 -2.93
N GLY A 68 -11.98 2.30 -1.74
CA GLY A 68 -11.89 0.86 -1.57
C GLY A 68 -10.86 0.44 -0.53
N SER A 69 -10.49 -0.84 -0.57
CA SER A 69 -9.49 -1.43 0.33
C SER A 69 -8.23 -1.76 -0.48
N PRO A 70 -7.16 -0.95 -0.38
CA PRO A 70 -5.91 -1.32 -1.00
C PRO A 70 -5.36 -2.59 -0.36
N TYR A 71 -4.68 -3.41 -1.15
CA TYR A 71 -3.94 -4.56 -0.66
C TYR A 71 -2.48 -4.45 -1.11
N LEU A 72 -1.59 -5.12 -0.39
CA LEU A 72 -0.18 -5.20 -0.70
C LEU A 72 0.20 -6.69 -0.80
N GLU A 73 0.79 -7.06 -1.92
CA GLU A 73 1.40 -8.37 -2.11
C GLU A 73 2.92 -8.24 -2.04
N LEU A 74 3.57 -9.10 -1.25
CA LEU A 74 5.02 -9.11 -1.08
C LEU A 74 5.55 -10.54 -1.10
N GLU A 75 6.67 -10.73 -1.78
CA GLU A 75 7.54 -11.89 -1.60
C GLU A 75 8.73 -11.46 -0.73
N VAL A 76 8.85 -12.03 0.47
CA VAL A 76 9.84 -11.59 1.47
C VAL A 76 10.82 -12.71 1.76
N ILE A 77 12.11 -12.36 1.77
CA ILE A 77 13.21 -13.19 2.29
C ILE A 77 13.91 -12.37 3.37
N THR A 78 14.14 -12.95 4.54
CA THR A 78 14.79 -12.28 5.66
C THR A 78 15.66 -13.24 6.45
N GLU A 79 16.73 -12.72 7.06
CA GLU A 79 17.57 -13.44 8.02
C GLU A 79 16.98 -13.42 9.44
N ALA A 80 15.95 -12.60 9.67
CA ALA A 80 15.26 -12.56 10.95
C ALA A 80 14.41 -13.83 11.15
N GLN A 81 14.33 -14.29 12.41
CA GLN A 81 13.46 -15.42 12.75
C GLN A 81 11.97 -15.09 12.61
N ASP A 82 11.60 -13.84 12.88
CA ASP A 82 10.25 -13.29 12.66
C ASP A 82 10.38 -11.78 12.40
N LEU A 83 9.35 -11.18 11.78
CA LEU A 83 9.34 -9.77 11.42
C LEU A 83 7.92 -9.20 11.49
N ASP A 84 7.78 -8.03 12.10
CA ASP A 84 6.57 -7.22 12.04
C ASP A 84 6.68 -6.20 10.92
N LEU A 85 5.76 -6.27 9.96
CA LEU A 85 5.59 -5.33 8.88
C LEU A 85 4.58 -4.25 9.28
N PHE A 86 4.99 -3.00 9.16
CA PHE A 86 4.14 -1.82 9.32
C PHE A 86 4.13 -1.06 8.00
N VAL A 87 2.97 -1.00 7.35
CA VAL A 87 2.81 -0.43 6.00
C VAL A 87 1.95 0.82 6.07
N TYR A 88 2.42 1.90 5.46
CA TYR A 88 1.75 3.20 5.43
C TYR A 88 1.65 3.69 3.98
N LEU A 89 0.43 4.00 3.53
CA LEU A 89 0.18 4.67 2.27
C LEU A 89 -0.04 6.16 2.53
N ARG A 90 0.81 7.00 1.94
CA ARG A 90 0.82 8.45 2.13
C ARG A 90 0.61 9.17 0.81
N ALA A 91 -0.16 10.26 0.86
CA ALA A 91 -0.22 11.22 -0.24
C ALA A 91 0.86 12.29 -0.01
N LEU A 92 1.55 12.70 -1.05
CA LEU A 92 2.56 13.75 -0.99
C LEU A 92 2.10 14.99 -1.76
N THR A 93 2.45 16.17 -1.27
CA THR A 93 2.32 17.43 -2.00
C THR A 93 3.34 17.51 -3.15
N ALA A 94 3.20 18.53 -4.01
CA ALA A 94 4.17 18.80 -5.08
C ALA A 94 5.60 18.98 -4.57
N ASP A 95 5.77 19.49 -3.35
CA ASP A 95 7.06 19.69 -2.67
C ASP A 95 7.55 18.42 -1.93
N LYS A 96 6.92 17.27 -2.21
CA LYS A 96 7.22 15.96 -1.60
C LYS A 96 7.06 15.92 -0.09
N GLN A 97 6.21 16.79 0.47
CA GLN A 97 5.85 16.75 1.87
C GLN A 97 4.60 15.88 2.06
N PRO A 98 4.48 15.10 3.14
CA PRO A 98 3.24 14.38 3.43
C PRO A 98 2.05 15.34 3.52
N LEU A 99 0.97 15.00 2.82
CA LEU A 99 -0.31 15.67 3.01
C LEU A 99 -0.87 15.21 4.37
N VAL A 100 -0.99 16.13 5.31
CA VAL A 100 -1.53 15.84 6.65
C VAL A 100 -3.05 15.93 6.59
N LEU A 101 -3.70 14.78 6.71
CA LEU A 101 -5.14 14.65 6.79
C LEU A 101 -5.62 14.82 8.23
N VAL A 102 -6.93 15.04 8.38
CA VAL A 102 -7.59 15.03 9.68
C VAL A 102 -7.97 13.59 10.03
N GLY A 103 -7.32 13.05 11.05
CA GLY A 103 -7.56 11.73 11.59
C GLY A 103 -8.65 11.71 12.67
N ASN A 104 -8.65 10.62 13.44
CA ASN A 104 -9.61 10.45 14.54
C ASN A 104 -9.49 11.60 15.55
N HIS A 105 -10.63 12.08 16.07
CA HIS A 105 -10.70 13.21 17.00
C HIS A 105 -9.98 14.50 16.55
N GLY A 106 -9.75 14.67 15.24
CA GLY A 106 -9.05 15.84 14.72
C GLY A 106 -7.52 15.75 14.79
N GLU A 107 -6.97 14.61 15.20
CA GLU A 107 -5.52 14.39 15.26
C GLU A 107 -4.91 14.37 13.85
N PRO A 108 -3.68 14.88 13.66
CA PRO A 108 -3.03 14.84 12.36
C PRO A 108 -2.77 13.39 11.92
N MET A 109 -3.05 13.09 10.65
CA MET A 109 -2.86 11.78 10.06
C MET A 109 -2.14 11.92 8.72
N ASP A 110 -0.87 11.53 8.68
CA ASP A 110 0.03 11.67 7.52
C ASP A 110 -0.07 10.51 6.50
N SER A 111 -0.90 9.51 6.79
CA SER A 111 -1.18 8.35 5.94
C SER A 111 -2.68 8.13 5.77
N PHE A 112 -3.17 7.92 4.55
CA PHE A 112 -4.59 7.68 4.29
C PHE A 112 -5.00 6.21 4.43
N ALA A 113 -4.04 5.28 4.38
CA ALA A 113 -4.27 3.85 4.66
C ALA A 113 -3.06 3.24 5.39
N ARG A 114 -3.34 2.27 6.27
CA ARG A 114 -2.35 1.61 7.13
C ARG A 114 -2.64 0.11 7.20
N GLY A 115 -1.59 -0.70 7.24
CA GLY A 115 -1.68 -2.15 7.36
C GLY A 115 -0.54 -2.70 8.22
N TYR A 116 -0.80 -3.82 8.89
CA TYR A 116 0.15 -4.46 9.78
C TYR A 116 0.11 -5.98 9.57
N PHE A 117 1.27 -6.61 9.56
CA PHE A 117 1.36 -8.06 9.37
C PHE A 117 2.60 -8.61 10.07
N ARG A 118 2.46 -9.70 10.83
CA ARG A 118 3.59 -10.44 11.40
C ARG A 118 3.86 -11.66 10.54
N LEU A 119 5.09 -11.83 10.05
CA LEU A 119 5.42 -12.88 9.08
C LEU A 119 5.15 -14.32 9.55
N SER A 120 5.09 -14.56 10.87
CA SER A 120 4.72 -15.86 11.42
C SER A 120 3.22 -16.22 11.33
N HIS A 121 2.37 -15.33 10.80
CA HIS A 121 0.91 -15.51 10.63
C HIS A 121 0.53 -15.51 9.15
#